data_AF-A0A6L7ZX18-F1
#
_entry.id   AF-A0A6L7ZX18-F1
#
_cell.length_a   1.000
_cell.length_b   1.000
_cell.length_c   1.000
_cell.angle_alpha   90.00
_cell.angle_beta   90.00
_cell.angle_gamma   90.00
#
_symmetry.space_group_name_H-M   'P 1'
#
loop_
_entity.id
_entity.type
_entity.pdbx_description
1 polymer ?
#
loop_
_entity_poly.entity_id
_entity_poly.type
_entity_poly.pdbx_seq_one_letter_code
_entity_poly.pdbx_strand_id
1 'polypeptide(L)' 'MSGPYEGIRIVDLSAMLSGPWATSILGDQGADVIKV' A
#
# COMPACT_ATOMS: atom_id res chain seq x y z
N MET A 1 -16.73 1.53 -7.25
CA MET A 1 -15.78 1.86 -8.33
C MET A 1 -14.48 1.18 -7.98
N SER A 2 -13.89 0.42 -8.91
CA SER A 2 -12.64 -0.27 -8.65
C SER A 2 -11.47 0.71 -8.66
N GLY A 3 -10.72 0.76 -7.57
CA GLY A 3 -9.46 1.51 -7.52
C GLY A 3 -8.41 0.86 -8.45
N PRO A 4 -7.44 1.63 -8.98
CA PRO A 4 -6.45 1.10 -9.91
C PRO A 4 -5.59 -0.03 -9.34
N TYR A 5 -5.56 -0.22 -8.02
CA TYR A 5 -4.86 -1.32 -7.35
C TYR A 5 -5.77 -2.33 -6.67
N GLU A 6 -7.07 -2.36 -7.01
CA GLU A 6 -7.98 -3.38 -6.48
C GLU A 6 -7.47 -4.79 -6.80
N GLY A 7 -7.47 -5.67 -5.79
CA GLY A 7 -6.97 -7.04 -5.90
C GLY A 7 -5.46 -7.21 -5.74
N ILE A 8 -4.70 -6.11 -5.62
CA ILE A 8 -3.26 -6.17 -5.33
C ILE A 8 -3.03 -6.18 -3.82
N ARG A 9 -2.21 -7.14 -3.35
CA ARG A 9 -1.74 -7.21 -1.96
C ARG A 9 -0.27 -6.83 -1.88
N ILE A 10 0.07 -5.92 -0.97
CA ILE A 10 1.42 -5.40 -0.75
C ILE A 10 1.87 -5.78 0.66
N VAL A 11 3.05 -6.40 0.78
CA VAL A 11 3.72 -6.60 2.07
C VAL A 11 4.81 -5.54 2.18
N ASP A 12 4.62 -4.60 3.09
CA ASP A 12 5.53 -3.47 3.30
C ASP A 12 6.58 -3.80 4.38
N LEU A 13 7.79 -4.12 3.90
CA LEU A 13 8.98 -4.40 4.70
C LEU A 13 9.89 -3.18 4.89
N SER A 14 9.45 -1.99 4.45
CA SER A 14 10.23 -0.77 4.58
C SER A 14 10.30 -0.28 6.04
N ALA A 15 11.20 0.67 6.29
CA ALA A 15 11.36 1.30 7.59
C ALA A 15 11.37 2.82 7.46
N MET A 16 11.25 3.50 8.60
CA MET A 16 11.16 4.97 8.67
C MET A 16 9.95 5.50 7.89
N LEU A 17 9.96 6.77 7.47
CA LEU A 17 8.76 7.44 6.96
C LEU A 17 8.46 7.16 5.49
N SER A 18 9.48 7.18 4.62
CA SER A 18 9.26 7.24 3.17
C SER A 18 8.59 5.99 2.61
N GLY A 19 8.93 4.81 3.15
CA GLY A 19 8.39 3.55 2.68
C GLY A 19 6.92 3.32 3.04
N PRO A 20 6.52 3.41 4.32
CA PRO A 20 5.11 3.35 4.72
C PRO A 20 4.27 4.42 4.04
N TRP A 21 4.82 5.62 3.84
CA TRP A 21 4.09 6.67 3.15
C TRP A 21 3.84 6.34 1.68
N ALA A 22 4.81 5.75 0.98
CA ALA A 22 4.65 5.32 -0.40
C ALA A 22 3.57 4.23 -0.52
N THR A 23 3.56 3.24 0.36
CA THR A 23 2.58 2.14 0.31
C THR A 23 1.19 2.59 0.75
N SER A 24 1.07 3.55 1.68
CA SER A 24 -0.21 4.18 2.03
C SER A 24 -0.90 4.84 0.83
N ILE A 25 -0.16 5.55 -0.03
CA ILE A 25 -0.71 6.17 -1.25
C ILE A 25 -1.28 5.10 -2.21
N LEU A 26 -0.70 3.91 -2.23
CA LEU A 26 -1.21 2.78 -3.01
C LEU A 26 -2.45 2.16 -2.35
N GLY A 27 -2.48 2.11 -1.01
CA GLY A 27 -3.64 1.68 -0.23
C GLY A 27 -4.87 2.57 -0.45
N ASP A 28 -4.68 3.89 -0.49
CA ASP A 28 -5.73 4.86 -0.81
C ASP A 28 -6.35 4.63 -2.20
N GLN A 29 -5.60 3.98 -3.09
CA GLN A 29 -5.99 3.62 -4.45
C GLN A 29 -6.48 2.16 -4.58
N GLY A 30 -6.72 1.48 -3.46
CA GLY A 30 -7.41 0.18 -3.40
C GLY A 30 -6.51 -1.03 -3.14
N ALA A 31 -5.21 -0.84 -2.87
CA ALA A 31 -4.33 -1.95 -2.51
C ALA A 31 -4.57 -2.44 -1.06
N ASP A 32 -4.42 -3.74 -0.84
CA ASP A 32 -4.40 -4.36 0.50
C ASP A 32 -2.96 -4.36 1.04
N VAL A 33 -2.63 -3.36 1.87
CA VAL A 33 -1.27 -3.14 2.38
C VAL A 33 -1.11 -3.72 3.79
N ILE A 34 -0.15 -4.63 3.95
CA ILE A 34 0.23 -5.23 5.22
C ILE A 34 1.61 -4.71 5.61
N LYS A 35 1.70 -3.89 6.67
CA LYS A 35 2.97 -3.47 7.26
C LYS A 35 3.53 -4.55 8.19
N VAL A 36 4.82 -4.87 8.03
CA VAL A 36 5.59 -5.75 8.94
C VAL A 36 6.53 -4.95 9.82
#